data_AF-A0A2K3NV35-F1
#
_entry.id   AF-A0A2K3NV35-F1
#
_cell.length_a   1.000
_cell.length_b   1.000
_cell.length_c   1.000
_cell.angle_alpha   90.00
_cell.angle_beta   90.00
_cell.angle_gamma   90.00
#
_symmetry.space_group_name_H-M   'P 1'
#
loop_
_entity.id
_entity.type
_entity.pdbx_description
1 polymer ?
#
loop_
_entity_poly.entity_id
_entity_poly.type
_entity_poly.pdbx_seq_one_letter_code
_entity_poly.pdbx_strand_id
1 'polypeptide(L)' 'MATIVVHGQTSPVQDAEALHLAFKGWGADNKAIVAILGHRNVHQRQQIRKAYEELFEEDLIKRLESEISGDFE' A
#
# COMPACT_ATOMS: atom_id res chain seq x y z
N MET A 1 -17.27 -23.21 -14.40
CA MET A 1 -16.87 -21.80 -14.29
C MET A 1 -15.76 -21.74 -13.26
N ALA A 2 -14.50 -21.73 -13.71
CA ALA A 2 -13.34 -21.75 -12.82
C ALA A 2 -12.93 -20.31 -12.51
N THR A 3 -13.32 -19.78 -11.35
CA THR A 3 -12.69 -18.57 -10.81
C THR A 3 -11.38 -19.04 -10.18
N ILE A 4 -10.32 -19.02 -10.98
CA ILE A 4 -8.97 -19.11 -10.41
C ILE A 4 -8.76 -17.79 -9.68
N VAL A 5 -8.92 -17.83 -8.35
CA VAL A 5 -8.42 -16.79 -7.46
C VAL A 5 -6.90 -16.87 -7.56
N VAL A 6 -6.31 -16.06 -8.45
CA VAL A 6 -4.86 -15.94 -8.62
C VAL A 6 -4.26 -15.54 -7.28
N HIS A 7 -3.65 -16.51 -6.60
CA HIS A 7 -2.90 -16.30 -5.37
C HIS A 7 -1.45 -15.93 -5.68
N GLY A 8 -1.19 -14.70 -6.11
CA GLY A 8 0.18 -14.15 -6.00
C GLY A 8 0.78 -13.54 -7.25
N GLN A 9 0.05 -12.70 -7.96
CA GLN A 9 0.65 -11.60 -8.72
C GLN A 9 0.01 -10.32 -8.19
N THR A 10 0.55 -9.79 -7.10
CA THR A 10 0.06 -8.50 -6.61
C THR A 10 0.52 -7.45 -7.63
N SER A 11 -0.44 -6.92 -8.36
CA SER A 11 -0.16 -5.80 -9.26
C SER A 11 0.14 -4.56 -8.42
N PRO A 12 1.03 -3.65 -8.87
CA PRO A 12 1.35 -2.43 -8.13
C PRO A 12 0.10 -1.59 -7.81
N VAL A 13 -0.92 -1.68 -8.65
CA VAL A 13 -2.26 -1.09 -8.46
C VAL A 13 -3.00 -1.69 -7.27
N GLN A 14 -3.02 -3.02 -7.13
CA GLN A 14 -3.70 -3.68 -6.00
C GLN A 14 -2.98 -3.41 -4.68
N ASP A 15 -1.64 -3.43 -4.69
CA ASP A 15 -0.85 -3.04 -3.51
C ASP A 15 -1.15 -1.56 -3.16
N ALA A 16 -1.29 -0.67 -4.15
CA ALA A 16 -1.67 0.73 -3.92
C ALA A 16 -3.07 0.88 -3.32
N GLU A 17 -4.08 0.15 -3.83
CA GLU A 17 -5.44 0.15 -3.26
C GLU A 17 -5.47 -0.41 -1.84
N ALA A 18 -4.74 -1.50 -1.58
CA ALA A 18 -4.61 -2.09 -0.25
C ALA A 18 -3.96 -1.12 0.74
N LEU A 19 -2.91 -0.40 0.30
CA LEU A 19 -2.28 0.67 1.09
C LEU A 19 -3.29 1.79 1.38
N HIS A 20 -4.07 2.23 0.40
CA HIS A 20 -5.07 3.27 0.58
C HIS A 20 -6.17 2.86 1.58
N LEU A 21 -6.63 1.60 1.50
CA LEU A 21 -7.56 1.04 2.47
C LEU A 21 -6.96 0.96 3.87
N ALA A 22 -5.69 0.56 3.98
CA ALA A 22 -4.98 0.51 5.26
C ALA A 22 -4.82 1.91 5.90
N PHE A 23 -4.63 2.95 5.07
CA PHE A 23 -4.59 4.35 5.52
C PHE A 23 -5.97 4.95 5.84
N LYS A 24 -7.06 4.38 5.33
CA LYS A 24 -8.43 4.88 5.54
C LYS A 24 -9.15 4.16 6.69
N GLY A 25 -8.65 2.99 7.10
CA GLY A 25 -9.17 2.21 8.21
C GLY A 25 -9.19 3.00 9.52
N TRP A 26 -10.18 2.71 10.38
CA TRP A 26 -10.28 3.32 11.70
C TRP A 26 -9.19 2.71 12.61
N GLY A 27 -8.01 3.33 12.61
CA GLY A 27 -6.78 2.75 13.16
C GLY A 27 -5.95 2.16 12.02
N ALA A 28 -4.96 2.93 11.57
CA ALA A 28 -4.08 2.55 10.48
C ALA A 28 -3.40 1.22 10.79
N ASP A 29 -3.56 0.22 9.90
CA ASP A 29 -2.85 -1.06 10.03
C ASP A 29 -1.40 -0.88 9.56
N ASN A 30 -0.60 -0.15 10.35
CA ASN A 30 0.84 0.05 10.12
C ASN A 30 1.57 -1.29 9.89
N LYS A 31 1.13 -2.34 10.59
CA LYS A 31 1.64 -3.70 10.39
C LYS A 31 1.32 -4.26 9.00
N ALA A 32 0.12 -4.02 8.47
CA ALA A 32 -0.25 -4.45 7.13
C ALA A 32 0.54 -3.67 6.07
N ILE A 33 0.70 -2.35 6.26
CA ILE A 33 1.47 -1.49 5.36
C ILE A 33 2.94 -1.93 5.30
N VAL A 34 3.56 -2.16 6.46
CA VAL A 34 4.93 -2.66 6.57
C VAL A 34 5.05 -4.08 6.02
N ALA A 35 4.05 -4.95 6.19
CA ALA A 35 4.06 -6.28 5.59
C ALA A 35 3.98 -6.22 4.06
N ILE A 36 3.12 -5.36 3.50
CA ILE A 36 2.98 -5.18 2.04
C ILE A 36 4.28 -4.61 1.45
N LEU A 37 4.79 -3.50 2.00
CA LEU A 37 5.99 -2.85 1.48
C LEU A 37 7.28 -3.60 1.83
N GLY A 38 7.32 -4.30 2.97
CA GLY A 38 8.46 -5.07 3.45
C GLY A 38 8.67 -6.38 2.68
N HIS A 39 7.60 -6.96 2.13
CA HIS A 39 7.69 -8.13 1.24
C HIS A 39 7.95 -7.76 -0.23
N ARG A 40 8.15 -6.47 -0.56
CA ARG A 40 8.34 -5.97 -1.94
C ARG A 40 9.75 -5.42 -2.17
N ASN A 41 10.26 -5.68 -3.37
CA ASN A 41 11.54 -5.14 -3.80
C ASN A 41 11.49 -3.62 -4.02
N VAL A 42 12.66 -2.97 -4.02
CA VAL A 42 12.76 -1.50 -4.23
C VAL A 42 12.12 -1.07 -5.55
N HIS A 43 12.34 -1.82 -6.64
CA HIS A 43 11.69 -1.55 -7.92
C HIS A 43 10.16 -1.65 -7.86
N GLN A 44 9.63 -2.68 -7.18
CA GLN A 44 8.18 -2.84 -7.03
C GLN A 44 7.60 -1.69 -6.20
N ARG A 45 8.28 -1.25 -5.13
CA ARG A 45 7.85 -0.09 -4.34
C ARG A 45 7.80 1.20 -5.16
N GLN A 46 8.74 1.40 -6.09
CA GLN A 46 8.66 2.55 -7.01
C GLN A 46 7.46 2.46 -7.96
N GLN A 47 7.15 1.27 -8.46
CA GLN A 47 5.96 1.06 -9.30
C GLN A 47 4.66 1.26 -8.52
N ILE A 48 4.60 0.76 -7.28
CA ILE A 48 3.46 0.95 -6.38
C ILE A 48 3.29 2.43 -6.06
N ARG A 49 4.37 3.16 -5.78
CA ARG A 49 4.33 4.60 -5.54
C ARG A 49 3.76 5.35 -6.75
N LYS A 50 4.24 5.08 -7.95
CA LYS A 50 3.71 5.70 -9.17
C LYS A 50 2.22 5.38 -9.36
N ALA A 51 1.85 4.11 -9.24
CA ALA A 51 0.46 3.70 -9.35
C ALA A 51 -0.42 4.38 -8.28
N TYR A 52 0.06 4.49 -7.05
CA TYR A 52 -0.64 5.16 -5.95
C TYR A 52 -0.83 6.66 -6.23
N GLU A 53 0.21 7.34 -6.68
CA GLU A 53 0.16 8.76 -7.06
C GLU A 53 -0.80 8.98 -8.25
N GLU A 54 -0.81 8.09 -9.24
CA GLU A 54 -1.75 8.17 -10.37
C GLU A 54 -3.21 7.85 -10.01
N LEU A 55 -3.44 6.97 -9.03
CA LEU A 55 -4.79 6.53 -8.63
C LEU A 55 -5.44 7.47 -7.61
N PHE A 56 -4.66 7.97 -6.67
CA PHE A 56 -5.14 8.73 -5.51
C PHE A 56 -4.66 10.18 -5.52
N GLU A 57 -3.82 10.58 -6.47
CA GLU A 57 -3.23 11.93 -6.57
C GLU A 57 -2.52 12.36 -5.27
N GLU A 58 -2.02 11.37 -4.52
CA GLU A 58 -1.42 11.55 -3.20
C GLU A 58 -0.05 10.87 -3.12
N ASP A 59 0.87 11.47 -2.37
CA ASP A 59 2.21 10.91 -2.20
C ASP A 59 2.19 9.81 -1.12
N LEU A 60 2.43 8.57 -1.57
CA LEU A 60 2.46 7.38 -0.71
C LEU A 60 3.44 7.52 0.46
N ILE A 61 4.59 8.17 0.27
CA ILE A 61 5.60 8.33 1.31
C ILE A 61 5.11 9.32 2.35
N LYS A 62 4.56 10.47 1.93
CA LYS A 62 3.97 11.43 2.87
C LYS A 62 2.84 10.84 3.69
N ARG A 63 1.97 10.04 3.06
CA ARG A 63 0.87 9.37 3.77
C ARG A 63 1.42 8.37 4.79
N LEU A 64 2.42 7.57 4.39
CA LEU A 64 3.11 6.65 5.29
C LEU A 64 3.78 7.35 6.48
N GLU A 65 4.49 8.45 6.23
CA GLU A 65 5.15 9.24 7.28
C GLU A 65 4.14 9.86 8.25
N SER A 66 3.02 10.38 7.74
CA SER A 66 1.97 10.97 8.57
C SER A 66 1.32 9.94 9.49
N GLU A 67 1.14 8.71 9.02
CA GLU A 67 0.50 7.64 9.80
C GLU A 67 1.47 7.08 10.84
N ILE A 68 2.74 6.86 10.48
CA ILE A 68 3.75 6.42 11.45
C ILE A 68 4.01 7.51 12.50
N SER A 69 4.09 8.78 12.10
CA SER A 69 4.34 9.88 13.05
C SER A 69 3.17 10.11 14.01
N GLY A 70 1.93 9.84 13.58
CA GLY A 70 0.75 9.99 14.42
C GLY A 70 0.65 8.96 15.57
N ASP A 71 1.29 7.79 15.44
CA ASP A 71 1.35 6.76 16.47
C ASP A 71 2.38 7.05 17.59
N PHE A 72 3.26 8.05 17.43
CA PHE A 72 4.31 8.41 18.40
C PHE A 72 3.99 9.64 19.26
N GLU A 73 2.79 10.23 19.14
CA GLU A 73 2.30 11.31 20.02
C GLU A 73 1.40 10.81 21.16
#